data_AF-A0A2T3ZFJ8-F1
#
_entry.id   AF-A0A2T3ZFJ8-F1
#
_cell.length_a   1.000
_cell.length_b   1.000
_cell.length_c   1.000
_cell.angle_alpha   90.00
_cell.angle_beta   90.00
_cell.angle_gamma   90.00
#
_symmetry.space_group_name_H-M   'P 1'
#
loop_
_entity.id
_entity.type
_entity.pdbx_description
1 polymer ?
#
loop_
_entity_poly.entity_id
_entity_poly.type
_entity_poly.pdbx_seq_one_letter_code
_entity_poly.pdbx_strand_id
1 'polypeptide(L)'
;MGGLAFASGEYALYTPRMPKKVYEATKARCQEILRGLYHHVESPLDGPGKVDFGDIDIFLASPKPEASTGLYAINIISQALEAERAFVDNGGEGIKAAGSLAIPWPKGESNDGEDADKKHIQVDIRVCESEDKLRWMLFKHGHGDVWQIVGSMIRPYGLTVDDSALWLRVPEIEESNKKLARIFLTSDPPKVLEFLGLPMEGCWDHPFPSAEDMFDYIVSCRLMYVSPTAPEPDAKSLKSNDRRRMRQRPIFKKWVDEFIPECRQLGRFSERKFTREAVTEEAFAVFGVEKEYKARRKEFLIKRQEDFIWNSLIKDSIPTPNPSDQRAVLHKSCSVKALKEIILGSGEGYIFQPDKTSLKDADGFYNIEYIKEFIETHKDDVGKAALVRHNEKYADRLRQKGTKAQTESS
;
A
#
# COMPACT_ATOMS: atom_id res chain seq x y z
N MET A 1 -0.86 -4.43 -15.22
CA MET A 1 -0.77 -4.40 -16.69
C MET A 1 0.34 -5.36 -17.02
N GLY A 2 -0.06 -6.50 -17.54
CA GLY A 2 0.67 -7.77 -17.45
C GLY A 2 0.24 -8.79 -18.47
N GLY A 3 -0.58 -8.40 -19.46
CA GLY A 3 -0.85 -9.12 -20.71
C GLY A 3 -1.26 -10.59 -20.61
N LEU A 4 -1.78 -11.03 -19.47
CA LEU A 4 -2.07 -12.44 -19.20
C LEU A 4 -3.49 -12.65 -18.66
N ALA A 5 -4.37 -11.65 -18.77
CA ALA A 5 -5.72 -11.73 -18.20
C ALA A 5 -6.54 -12.87 -18.80
N PHE A 6 -6.28 -13.22 -20.07
CA PHE A 6 -7.01 -14.25 -20.80
C PHE A 6 -6.19 -15.52 -21.08
N ALA A 7 -4.91 -15.56 -20.67
CA ALA A 7 -3.97 -16.60 -21.09
C ALA A 7 -4.04 -17.90 -20.26
N SER A 8 -4.98 -18.01 -19.30
CA SER A 8 -5.08 -19.17 -18.41
C SER A 8 -6.53 -19.52 -18.05
N GLY A 9 -6.78 -20.78 -17.71
CA GLY A 9 -8.09 -21.31 -17.32
C GLY A 9 -8.77 -22.14 -18.39
N GLU A 10 -9.93 -22.73 -18.05
CA GLU A 10 -10.71 -23.65 -18.91
C GLU A 10 -11.20 -22.99 -20.22
N TYR A 11 -11.21 -21.67 -20.27
CA TYR A 11 -11.62 -20.88 -21.43
C TYR A 11 -10.52 -19.89 -21.87
N ALA A 12 -9.24 -20.26 -21.79
CA ALA A 12 -8.16 -19.36 -22.18
C ALA A 12 -8.33 -18.89 -23.65
N LEU A 13 -8.05 -17.62 -23.91
CA LEU A 13 -8.02 -17.06 -25.26
C LEU A 13 -6.58 -16.95 -25.73
N TYR A 14 -6.37 -17.19 -27.03
CA TYR A 14 -5.06 -17.02 -27.63
C TYR A 14 -4.76 -15.53 -27.85
N THR A 15 -3.89 -14.98 -27.00
CA THR A 15 -3.49 -13.56 -26.98
C THR A 15 -2.00 -13.41 -27.28
N PRO A 16 -1.56 -13.62 -28.53
CA PRO A 16 -0.15 -13.54 -28.90
C PRO A 16 0.40 -12.11 -28.76
N ARG A 17 1.73 -11.99 -28.63
CA ARG A 17 2.42 -10.70 -28.66
C ARG A 17 2.20 -10.00 -30.01
N MET A 18 1.86 -8.72 -29.98
CA MET A 18 1.64 -7.85 -31.14
C MET A 18 2.96 -7.27 -31.65
N PRO A 19 3.26 -7.38 -32.95
CA PRO A 19 4.26 -6.52 -33.58
C PRO A 19 3.89 -5.04 -33.47
N LYS A 20 4.89 -4.15 -33.44
CA LYS A 20 4.71 -2.70 -33.26
C LYS A 20 3.63 -2.08 -34.17
N LYS A 21 3.63 -2.41 -35.46
CA LYS A 21 2.64 -1.90 -36.42
C LYS A 21 1.19 -2.26 -36.03
N VAL A 22 0.97 -3.51 -35.60
CA VAL A 22 -0.35 -4.00 -35.16
C VAL A 22 -0.79 -3.28 -33.88
N TYR A 23 0.13 -3.16 -32.93
CA TYR A 23 -0.08 -2.47 -31.66
C TYR A 23 -0.46 -1.00 -31.87
N GLU A 24 0.30 -0.25 -32.67
CA GLU A 24 0.06 1.17 -32.95
C GLU A 24 -1.28 1.40 -33.67
N ALA A 25 -1.56 0.61 -34.72
CA ALA A 25 -2.82 0.70 -35.45
C ALA A 25 -4.03 0.35 -34.58
N THR A 26 -3.92 -0.71 -33.76
CA THR A 26 -5.01 -1.14 -32.87
C THR A 26 -5.22 -0.13 -31.75
N LYS A 27 -4.14 0.37 -31.13
CA LYS A 27 -4.19 1.42 -30.10
C LYS A 27 -4.88 2.66 -30.65
N ALA A 28 -4.48 3.14 -31.83
CA ALA A 28 -5.08 4.31 -32.46
C ALA A 28 -6.59 4.10 -32.73
N ARG A 29 -6.98 2.94 -33.25
CA ARG A 29 -8.39 2.60 -33.49
C ARG A 29 -9.20 2.60 -32.19
N CYS A 30 -8.70 1.93 -31.15
CA CYS A 30 -9.36 1.89 -29.85
C CYS A 30 -9.50 3.30 -29.27
N GLN A 31 -8.43 4.10 -29.29
CA GLN A 31 -8.49 5.47 -28.79
C GLN A 31 -9.52 6.31 -29.56
N GLU A 32 -9.59 6.18 -30.89
CA GLU A 32 -10.53 6.94 -31.71
C GLU A 32 -12.00 6.60 -31.37
N ILE A 33 -12.32 5.32 -31.23
CA ILE A 33 -13.66 4.88 -30.80
C ILE A 33 -13.98 5.45 -29.41
N LEU A 34 -13.03 5.35 -28.48
CA LEU A 34 -13.24 5.79 -27.10
C LEU A 34 -13.30 7.30 -26.95
N ARG A 35 -12.72 8.08 -27.87
CA ARG A 35 -12.92 9.55 -27.94
C ARG A 35 -14.38 9.89 -28.25
N GLY A 36 -15.17 8.97 -28.82
CA GLY A 36 -16.62 9.12 -28.91
C GLY A 36 -17.31 9.15 -27.55
N LEU A 37 -16.72 8.53 -26.51
CA LEU A 37 -17.30 8.35 -25.18
C LEU A 37 -16.65 9.22 -24.10
N TYR A 38 -15.37 9.57 -24.24
CA TYR A 38 -14.61 10.30 -23.22
C TYR A 38 -13.85 11.48 -23.83
N HIS A 39 -13.67 12.56 -23.06
CA HIS A 39 -12.87 13.71 -23.51
C HIS A 39 -11.36 13.45 -23.44
N HIS A 40 -10.89 12.66 -22.46
CA HIS A 40 -9.48 12.29 -22.34
C HIS A 40 -9.33 10.78 -22.51
N VAL A 41 -8.51 10.38 -23.49
CA VAL A 41 -8.27 9.00 -23.88
C VAL A 41 -6.80 8.85 -24.20
N GLU A 42 -6.05 8.27 -23.28
CA GLU A 42 -4.59 8.26 -23.34
C GLU A 42 -4.01 6.91 -22.97
N SER A 43 -2.82 6.63 -23.46
CA SER A 43 -2.03 5.44 -23.09
C SER A 43 -0.71 5.88 -22.45
N PRO A 44 -0.22 5.17 -21.43
CA PRO A 44 1.07 5.48 -20.83
C PRO A 44 2.19 5.31 -21.86
N LEU A 45 3.28 6.03 -21.67
CA LEU A 45 4.48 5.83 -22.50
C LEU A 45 4.97 4.40 -22.37
N ASP A 46 5.29 3.79 -23.51
CA ASP A 46 5.79 2.43 -23.57
C ASP A 46 7.15 2.29 -22.86
N GLY A 47 7.46 1.06 -22.44
CA GLY A 47 8.78 0.73 -21.89
C GLY A 47 9.88 0.87 -22.96
N PRO A 48 11.16 1.01 -22.54
CA PRO A 48 12.26 1.26 -23.45
C PRO A 48 12.44 0.16 -24.50
N GLY A 49 12.73 0.56 -25.74
CA GLY A 49 13.17 -0.35 -26.81
C GLY A 49 12.19 -1.48 -27.18
N LYS A 50 10.90 -1.36 -26.83
CA LYS A 50 9.91 -2.42 -27.12
C LYS A 50 9.71 -2.63 -28.62
N VAL A 51 9.86 -3.88 -29.06
CA VAL A 51 9.59 -4.33 -30.44
C VAL A 51 8.27 -5.08 -30.58
N ASP A 52 7.77 -5.64 -29.48
CA ASP A 52 6.48 -6.32 -29.39
C ASP A 52 5.72 -5.96 -28.09
N PHE A 53 4.42 -6.23 -28.08
CA PHE A 53 3.47 -5.77 -27.04
C PHE A 53 2.49 -6.88 -26.65
N GLY A 54 2.11 -6.97 -25.39
CA GLY A 54 1.20 -8.05 -24.91
C GLY A 54 -0.22 -7.56 -24.70
N ASP A 55 -0.35 -6.30 -24.35
CA ASP A 55 -1.57 -5.60 -24.02
C ASP A 55 -1.50 -4.15 -24.52
N ILE A 56 -2.68 -3.53 -24.61
CA ILE A 56 -2.85 -2.09 -24.83
C ILE A 56 -3.48 -1.52 -23.57
N ASP A 57 -2.79 -0.61 -22.91
CA ASP A 57 -3.30 0.09 -21.74
C ASP A 57 -3.94 1.42 -22.13
N ILE A 58 -5.19 1.66 -21.76
CA ILE A 58 -5.89 2.92 -22.03
C ILE A 58 -6.53 3.46 -20.75
N PHE A 59 -6.17 4.69 -20.41
CA PHE A 59 -6.75 5.48 -19.34
C PHE A 59 -7.78 6.47 -19.90
N LEU A 60 -8.91 6.58 -19.23
CA LEU A 60 -10.05 7.39 -19.64
C LEU A 60 -10.42 8.37 -18.54
N ALA A 61 -10.80 9.61 -18.88
CA ALA A 61 -11.37 10.57 -17.92
C ALA A 61 -12.37 11.50 -18.61
N SER A 62 -13.18 12.19 -17.80
CA SER A 62 -14.20 13.13 -18.27
C SER A 62 -15.19 12.48 -19.24
N PRO A 63 -16.09 11.59 -18.74
CA PRO A 63 -17.09 10.93 -19.57
C PRO A 63 -18.02 11.94 -20.25
N LYS A 64 -18.33 11.70 -21.52
CA LYS A 64 -19.35 12.44 -22.28
C LYS A 64 -20.76 11.94 -21.92
N PRO A 65 -21.84 12.65 -22.31
CA PRO A 65 -23.21 12.21 -22.06
C PRO A 65 -23.54 10.79 -22.58
N GLU A 66 -22.85 10.37 -23.65
CA GLU A 66 -23.01 9.05 -24.27
C GLU A 66 -22.28 7.93 -23.50
N ALA A 67 -21.37 8.27 -22.58
CA ALA A 67 -20.69 7.30 -21.73
C ALA A 67 -21.53 6.95 -20.51
N SER A 68 -21.31 5.73 -20.01
CA SER A 68 -21.81 5.33 -18.69
C SER A 68 -20.74 5.55 -17.61
N THR A 69 -21.17 5.65 -16.35
CA THR A 69 -20.30 5.85 -15.19
C THR A 69 -20.31 4.64 -14.26
N GLY A 70 -19.24 4.48 -13.47
CA GLY A 70 -19.14 3.37 -12.52
C GLY A 70 -19.04 2.01 -13.21
N LEU A 71 -19.58 0.96 -12.60
CA LEU A 71 -19.41 -0.43 -13.07
C LEU A 71 -19.94 -0.68 -14.50
N TYR A 72 -20.95 0.08 -14.93
CA TYR A 72 -21.53 -0.04 -16.27
C TYR A 72 -20.65 0.57 -17.39
N ALA A 73 -19.69 1.43 -17.03
CA ALA A 73 -18.78 2.05 -17.98
C ALA A 73 -18.03 1.00 -18.81
N ILE A 74 -17.54 -0.07 -18.18
CA ILE A 74 -16.79 -1.13 -18.87
C ILE A 74 -17.67 -1.90 -19.85
N ASN A 75 -18.96 -2.08 -19.57
CA ASN A 75 -19.87 -2.76 -20.50
C ASN A 75 -20.08 -1.95 -21.80
N ILE A 76 -20.29 -0.65 -21.69
CA ILE A 76 -20.43 0.24 -22.85
C ILE A 76 -19.13 0.28 -23.65
N ILE A 77 -17.99 0.38 -22.96
CA ILE A 77 -16.67 0.35 -23.60
C ILE A 77 -16.44 -1.00 -24.31
N SER A 78 -16.79 -2.11 -23.67
CA SER A 78 -16.69 -3.47 -24.23
C SER A 78 -17.51 -3.60 -25.51
N GLN A 79 -18.74 -3.06 -25.52
CA GLN A 79 -19.60 -3.05 -26.71
C GLN A 79 -19.02 -2.18 -27.82
N ALA A 80 -18.57 -0.96 -27.49
CA ALA A 80 -18.00 -0.02 -28.46
C ALA A 80 -16.72 -0.57 -29.13
N LEU A 81 -15.90 -1.32 -28.38
CA LEU A 81 -14.68 -1.95 -28.89
C LEU A 81 -14.91 -3.34 -29.50
N GLU A 82 -16.17 -3.80 -29.58
CA GLU A 82 -16.53 -5.13 -30.08
C GLU A 82 -15.76 -6.26 -29.36
N ALA A 83 -15.54 -6.09 -28.05
CA ALA A 83 -14.82 -7.08 -27.27
C ALA A 83 -15.65 -8.36 -27.14
N GLU A 84 -15.03 -9.50 -27.46
CA GLU A 84 -15.66 -10.81 -27.38
C GLU A 84 -15.69 -11.36 -25.96
N ARG A 85 -14.83 -10.80 -25.10
CA ARG A 85 -14.78 -11.11 -23.68
C ARG A 85 -14.31 -9.92 -22.87
N ALA A 86 -14.86 -9.77 -21.67
CA ALA A 86 -14.45 -8.76 -20.71
C ALA A 86 -14.32 -9.37 -19.31
N PHE A 87 -13.31 -8.94 -18.58
CA PHE A 87 -13.20 -9.13 -17.13
C PHE A 87 -13.23 -7.76 -16.47
N VAL A 88 -14.27 -7.51 -15.67
CA VAL A 88 -14.41 -6.27 -14.89
C VAL A 88 -13.76 -6.46 -13.53
N ASP A 89 -12.87 -5.54 -13.15
CA ASP A 89 -12.30 -5.52 -11.82
C ASP A 89 -13.32 -4.94 -10.83
N ASN A 90 -13.87 -5.81 -9.98
CA ASN A 90 -14.83 -5.43 -8.94
C ASN A 90 -14.13 -5.11 -7.59
N GLY A 91 -12.81 -4.92 -7.57
CA GLY A 91 -12.00 -4.90 -6.35
C GLY A 91 -12.08 -3.63 -5.47
N GLY A 92 -12.69 -3.76 -4.29
CA GLY A 92 -12.44 -3.00 -3.04
C GLY A 92 -12.92 -1.54 -2.97
N GLU A 93 -13.16 -1.01 -1.75
CA GLU A 93 -13.77 0.31 -1.46
C GLU A 93 -13.39 1.44 -2.45
N GLY A 94 -14.43 1.97 -3.12
CA GLY A 94 -14.34 2.95 -4.21
C GLY A 94 -14.57 2.29 -5.57
N ILE A 95 -15.69 2.60 -6.24
CA ILE A 95 -16.04 2.03 -7.56
C ILE A 95 -14.99 2.47 -8.59
N LYS A 96 -13.98 1.63 -8.82
CA LYS A 96 -13.00 1.83 -9.89
C LYS A 96 -13.49 1.07 -11.12
N ALA A 97 -13.94 1.79 -12.13
CA ALA A 97 -14.29 1.18 -13.41
C ALA A 97 -12.99 0.83 -14.16
N ALA A 98 -12.51 -0.38 -13.95
CA ALA A 98 -11.37 -0.95 -14.66
C ALA A 98 -11.71 -2.35 -15.16
N GLY A 99 -11.09 -2.77 -16.26
CA GLY A 99 -11.30 -4.10 -16.79
C GLY A 99 -10.33 -4.44 -17.90
N SER A 100 -10.19 -5.74 -18.16
CA SER A 100 -9.43 -6.27 -19.28
C SER A 100 -10.41 -6.77 -20.33
N LEU A 101 -10.20 -6.39 -21.59
CA LEU A 101 -11.05 -6.73 -22.73
C LEU A 101 -10.26 -7.55 -23.74
N ALA A 102 -10.87 -8.56 -24.34
CA ALA A 102 -10.32 -9.31 -25.45
C ALA A 102 -11.05 -8.90 -26.74
N ILE A 103 -10.34 -8.17 -27.60
CA ILE A 103 -10.86 -7.76 -28.91
C ILE A 103 -10.29 -8.65 -30.02
N PRO A 104 -10.99 -8.83 -31.15
CA PRO A 104 -10.47 -9.61 -32.27
C PRO A 104 -9.19 -9.01 -32.87
N TRP A 105 -8.28 -9.88 -33.31
CA TRP A 105 -7.12 -9.46 -34.10
C TRP A 105 -7.55 -8.78 -35.41
N PRO A 106 -6.86 -7.70 -35.87
CA PRO A 106 -7.21 -7.02 -37.12
C PRO A 106 -7.20 -7.95 -38.35
N LYS A 107 -8.25 -7.87 -39.18
CA LYS A 107 -8.36 -8.65 -40.43
C LYS A 107 -7.34 -8.17 -41.47
N GLY A 108 -6.65 -9.09 -42.15
CA GLY A 108 -5.71 -8.79 -43.24
C GLY A 108 -4.23 -8.81 -42.88
N GLU A 109 -3.87 -9.04 -41.61
CA GLU A 109 -2.47 -9.21 -41.16
C GLU A 109 -2.18 -10.64 -40.64
N SER A 110 -3.12 -11.56 -40.85
CA SER A 110 -2.99 -12.99 -40.57
C SER A 110 -2.48 -13.73 -41.82
N ASN A 111 -1.21 -14.12 -41.83
CA ASN A 111 -0.59 -14.94 -42.89
C ASN A 111 -0.86 -16.45 -42.74
N ASP A 112 -1.71 -16.85 -41.80
CA ASP A 112 -1.89 -18.26 -41.48
C ASP A 112 -3.20 -18.76 -42.12
N GLY A 113 -3.08 -19.87 -42.85
CA GLY A 113 -4.19 -20.58 -43.48
C GLY A 113 -5.28 -20.99 -42.48
N GLU A 114 -6.39 -21.48 -43.03
CA GLU A 114 -7.74 -21.65 -42.46
C GLU A 114 -7.90 -22.52 -41.19
N ASP A 115 -6.89 -22.66 -40.32
CA ASP A 115 -6.98 -23.45 -39.07
C ASP A 115 -6.16 -22.89 -37.90
N ALA A 116 -5.87 -21.58 -37.87
CA ALA A 116 -5.21 -20.93 -36.75
C ALA A 116 -6.24 -20.44 -35.71
N ASP A 117 -6.09 -20.87 -34.45
CA ASP A 117 -6.88 -20.40 -33.31
C ASP A 117 -7.16 -18.90 -33.39
N LYS A 118 -8.44 -18.53 -33.21
CA LYS A 118 -8.91 -17.15 -33.26
C LYS A 118 -8.05 -16.28 -32.33
N LYS A 119 -7.24 -15.39 -32.93
CA LYS A 119 -6.32 -14.50 -32.21
C LYS A 119 -7.09 -13.33 -31.59
N HIS A 120 -6.72 -12.96 -30.37
CA HIS A 120 -7.25 -11.80 -29.65
C HIS A 120 -6.14 -10.85 -29.21
N ILE A 121 -6.51 -9.60 -29.00
CA ILE A 121 -5.67 -8.57 -28.38
C ILE A 121 -6.28 -8.21 -27.02
N GLN A 122 -5.45 -8.18 -25.97
CA GLN A 122 -5.86 -7.69 -24.67
C GLN A 122 -5.80 -6.16 -24.64
N VAL A 123 -6.90 -5.52 -24.25
CA VAL A 123 -6.98 -4.08 -23.98
C VAL A 123 -7.37 -3.88 -22.52
N ASP A 124 -6.46 -3.33 -21.72
CA ASP A 124 -6.68 -2.99 -20.32
C ASP A 124 -7.22 -1.55 -20.24
N ILE A 125 -8.42 -1.40 -19.70
CA ILE A 125 -9.13 -0.13 -19.55
C ILE A 125 -9.15 0.28 -18.08
N ARG A 126 -8.89 1.57 -17.82
CA ARG A 126 -9.17 2.18 -16.51
C ARG A 126 -9.78 3.58 -16.68
N VAL A 127 -11.00 3.74 -16.17
CA VAL A 127 -11.67 5.03 -16.06
C VAL A 127 -11.23 5.69 -14.76
N CYS A 128 -10.67 6.89 -14.87
CA CYS A 128 -10.19 7.72 -13.78
C CYS A 128 -11.28 8.68 -13.32
N GLU A 129 -11.30 8.97 -12.02
CA GLU A 129 -12.28 9.86 -11.39
C GLU A 129 -12.09 11.35 -11.75
N SER A 130 -10.90 11.71 -12.22
CA SER A 130 -10.55 13.07 -12.64
C SER A 130 -9.43 13.06 -13.67
N GLU A 131 -9.25 14.19 -14.36
CA GLU A 131 -8.12 14.41 -15.26
C GLU A 131 -6.77 14.33 -14.52
N ASP A 132 -6.69 14.91 -13.31
CA ASP A 132 -5.49 14.83 -12.48
C ASP A 132 -5.12 13.37 -12.15
N LYS A 133 -6.13 12.54 -11.87
CA LYS A 133 -5.90 11.12 -11.63
C LYS A 133 -5.40 10.42 -12.89
N LEU A 134 -5.94 10.74 -14.06
CA LEU A 134 -5.47 10.22 -15.34
C LEU A 134 -4.01 10.61 -15.58
N ARG A 135 -3.64 11.89 -15.36
CA ARG A 135 -2.25 12.37 -15.49
C ARG A 135 -1.30 11.62 -14.55
N TRP A 136 -1.70 11.40 -13.30
CA TRP A 136 -0.93 10.59 -12.36
C TRP A 136 -0.75 9.15 -12.83
N MET A 137 -1.82 8.53 -13.35
CA MET A 137 -1.77 7.15 -13.87
C MET A 137 -0.84 7.03 -15.08
N LEU A 138 -0.89 7.97 -16.02
CA LEU A 138 0.03 8.03 -17.16
C LEU A 138 1.48 8.14 -16.69
N PHE A 139 1.76 9.03 -15.75
CA PHE A 139 3.08 9.20 -15.15
C PHE A 139 3.57 7.94 -14.43
N LYS A 140 2.71 7.34 -13.60
CA LYS A 140 3.05 6.18 -12.76
C LYS A 140 3.30 4.90 -13.57
N HIS A 141 2.63 4.76 -14.71
CA HIS A 141 2.73 3.59 -15.58
C HIS A 141 3.57 3.82 -16.84
N GLY A 142 3.97 5.07 -17.10
CA GLY A 142 4.89 5.43 -18.17
C GLY A 142 6.26 4.77 -18.01
N HIS A 143 6.89 4.50 -19.15
CA HIS A 143 8.23 3.90 -19.28
C HIS A 143 8.39 2.52 -18.61
N GLY A 144 7.29 1.84 -18.31
CA GLY A 144 7.30 0.48 -17.77
C GLY A 144 7.93 0.36 -16.38
N ASP A 145 9.22 0.06 -16.32
CA ASP A 145 9.94 -0.33 -15.09
C ASP A 145 10.57 0.85 -14.33
N VAL A 146 10.55 2.08 -14.86
CA VAL A 146 11.13 3.28 -14.21
C VAL A 146 10.75 3.36 -12.74
N TRP A 147 9.45 3.34 -12.41
CA TRP A 147 9.00 3.45 -11.02
C TRP A 147 9.28 2.22 -10.15
N GLN A 148 9.50 1.04 -10.75
CA GLN A 148 9.96 -0.12 -9.98
C GLN A 148 11.41 0.08 -9.54
N ILE A 149 12.25 0.61 -10.43
CA ILE A 149 13.66 0.89 -10.18
C ILE A 149 13.82 2.08 -9.23
N VAL A 150 13.27 3.25 -9.57
CA VAL A 150 13.26 4.44 -8.73
C VAL A 150 12.68 4.12 -7.35
N GLY A 151 11.58 3.37 -7.31
CA GLY A 151 10.95 2.93 -6.07
C GLY A 151 11.87 2.09 -5.17
N SER A 152 12.81 1.33 -5.74
CA SER A 152 13.83 0.58 -4.99
C SER A 152 14.91 1.50 -4.39
N MET A 153 15.25 2.58 -5.11
CA MET A 153 16.26 3.57 -4.70
C MET A 153 15.76 4.51 -3.60
N ILE A 154 14.51 4.97 -3.69
CA ILE A 154 13.98 5.99 -2.77
C ILE A 154 13.44 5.39 -1.45
N ARG A 155 13.14 4.08 -1.44
CA ARG A 155 12.54 3.40 -0.29
C ARG A 155 13.37 3.44 1.00
N PRO A 156 14.70 3.26 0.98
CA PRO A 156 15.54 3.41 2.19
C PRO A 156 15.40 4.79 2.85
N TYR A 157 15.02 5.82 2.08
CA TYR A 157 14.79 7.18 2.55
C TYR A 157 13.34 7.43 3.02
N GLY A 158 12.53 6.38 3.13
CA GLY A 158 11.15 6.48 3.60
C GLY A 158 10.16 6.98 2.55
N LEU A 159 10.56 7.10 1.28
CA LEU A 159 9.68 7.53 0.20
C LEU A 159 9.06 6.34 -0.52
N THR A 160 7.79 6.45 -0.92
CA THR A 160 7.14 5.47 -1.81
C THR A 160 6.18 6.13 -2.76
N VAL A 161 6.15 5.65 -4.01
CA VAL A 161 5.21 6.08 -5.05
C VAL A 161 4.26 4.92 -5.36
N ASP A 162 2.95 5.18 -5.38
CA ASP A 162 1.92 4.21 -5.77
C ASP A 162 0.96 4.79 -6.81
N ASP A 163 -0.11 4.07 -7.15
CA ASP A 163 -1.13 4.49 -8.11
C ASP A 163 -1.89 5.75 -7.67
N SER A 164 -1.59 6.35 -6.52
CA SER A 164 -2.25 7.58 -6.04
C SER A 164 -1.31 8.76 -5.83
N ALA A 165 -0.13 8.57 -5.24
CA ALA A 165 0.72 9.69 -4.88
C ALA A 165 2.16 9.27 -4.57
N LEU A 166 3.01 10.27 -4.36
CA LEU A 166 4.24 10.16 -3.58
C LEU A 166 3.90 10.28 -2.09
N TRP A 167 4.49 9.40 -1.29
CA TRP A 167 4.25 9.29 0.15
C TRP A 167 5.56 9.28 0.93
N LEU A 168 5.55 9.92 2.09
CA LEU A 168 6.57 9.76 3.14
C LEU A 168 6.10 8.69 4.14
N ARG A 169 7.04 7.89 4.68
CA ARG A 169 6.73 6.81 5.62
C ARG A 169 7.26 7.09 7.01
N VAL A 170 6.39 6.93 8.01
CA VAL A 170 6.76 6.91 9.43
C VAL A 170 7.40 5.55 9.76
N PRO A 171 8.70 5.49 10.09
CA PRO A 171 9.42 4.22 10.25
C PRO A 171 8.86 3.36 11.38
N GLU A 172 8.43 3.96 12.49
CA GLU A 172 7.88 3.24 13.65
C GLU A 172 6.57 2.50 13.36
N ILE A 173 5.85 2.94 12.31
CA ILE A 173 4.55 2.37 11.91
C ILE A 173 4.73 1.32 10.79
N GLU A 174 5.79 1.44 9.98
CA GLU A 174 5.93 0.70 8.71
C GLU A 174 5.92 -0.83 8.88
N GLU A 175 6.49 -1.34 9.97
CA GLU A 175 6.57 -2.78 10.24
C GLU A 175 5.22 -3.40 10.57
N SER A 176 4.37 -2.67 11.30
CA SER A 176 3.07 -3.17 11.76
C SER A 176 1.92 -2.80 10.83
N ASN A 177 1.93 -1.59 10.26
CA ASN A 177 0.85 -1.10 9.41
C ASN A 177 1.38 -0.19 8.28
N LYS A 178 1.74 -0.81 7.17
CA LYS A 178 2.25 -0.12 5.96
C LYS A 178 1.29 0.92 5.38
N LYS A 179 -0.03 0.74 5.53
CA LYS A 179 -1.02 1.70 5.01
C LYS A 179 -1.06 2.95 5.87
N LEU A 180 -1.12 2.77 7.19
CA LEU A 180 -1.13 3.86 8.17
C LEU A 180 0.19 4.63 8.19
N ALA A 181 1.31 3.97 7.91
CA ALA A 181 2.63 4.61 7.91
C ALA A 181 2.78 5.72 6.85
N ARG A 182 1.88 5.83 5.87
CA ARG A 182 2.01 6.79 4.76
C ARG A 182 1.47 8.17 5.14
N ILE A 183 2.26 9.20 4.88
CA ILE A 183 1.89 10.62 4.87
C ILE A 183 1.89 11.07 3.41
N PHE A 184 0.80 11.69 2.96
CA PHE A 184 0.68 12.19 1.59
C PHE A 184 1.68 13.33 1.36
N LEU A 185 2.45 13.29 0.28
CA LEU A 185 3.31 14.42 -0.11
C LEU A 185 2.70 15.18 -1.29
N THR A 186 2.49 14.48 -2.41
CA THR A 186 1.97 15.09 -3.63
C THR A 186 1.47 14.03 -4.62
N SER A 187 0.45 14.39 -5.40
CA SER A 187 -0.02 13.66 -6.59
C SER A 187 0.26 14.43 -7.88
N ASP A 188 1.15 15.43 -7.83
CA ASP A 188 1.58 16.28 -8.94
C ASP A 188 2.92 15.78 -9.51
N PRO A 189 2.95 15.19 -10.73
CA PRO A 189 4.16 14.59 -11.30
C PRO A 189 5.39 15.52 -11.36
N PRO A 190 5.29 16.78 -11.85
CA PRO A 190 6.38 17.77 -11.76
C PRO A 190 7.02 17.86 -10.37
N LYS A 191 6.21 17.99 -9.31
CA LYS A 191 6.73 18.10 -7.93
C LYS A 191 7.44 16.83 -7.47
N VAL A 192 7.00 15.66 -7.93
CA VAL A 192 7.70 14.39 -7.65
C VAL A 192 9.08 14.39 -8.31
N LEU A 193 9.15 14.76 -9.59
CA LEU A 193 10.41 14.79 -10.33
C LEU A 193 11.39 15.82 -9.75
N GLU A 194 10.90 17.03 -9.48
CA GLU A 194 11.68 18.09 -8.82
C GLU A 194 12.24 17.62 -7.47
N PHE A 195 11.38 17.08 -6.61
CA PHE A 195 11.81 16.61 -5.28
C PHE A 195 12.80 15.44 -5.36
N LEU A 196 12.76 14.61 -6.42
CA LEU A 196 13.71 13.52 -6.64
C LEU A 196 14.96 13.94 -7.43
N GLY A 197 15.02 15.18 -7.93
CA GLY A 197 16.09 15.66 -8.79
C GLY A 197 16.13 14.99 -10.17
N LEU A 198 14.97 14.54 -10.66
CA LEU A 198 14.84 13.92 -11.98
C LEU A 198 14.41 14.98 -13.01
N PRO A 199 15.05 15.06 -14.20
CA PRO A 199 14.67 16.03 -15.23
C PRO A 199 13.29 15.69 -15.83
N MET A 200 12.47 16.71 -16.07
CA MET A 200 11.16 16.52 -16.70
C MET A 200 11.24 16.61 -18.22
N GLU A 201 12.02 17.58 -18.73
CA GLU A 201 12.08 17.90 -20.15
C GLU A 201 12.72 16.78 -20.97
N GLY A 202 12.12 16.44 -22.11
CA GLY A 202 12.62 15.47 -23.09
C GLY A 202 12.51 14.00 -22.67
N CYS A 203 12.33 13.71 -21.37
CA CYS A 203 12.28 12.34 -20.85
C CYS A 203 10.86 11.77 -20.81
N TRP A 204 9.83 12.63 -20.79
CA TRP A 204 8.43 12.26 -20.62
C TRP A 204 7.54 12.60 -21.83
N ASP A 205 8.15 12.93 -22.97
CA ASP A 205 7.45 13.20 -24.24
C ASP A 205 7.39 11.96 -25.13
N HIS A 206 8.41 11.10 -25.06
CA HIS A 206 8.55 9.91 -25.89
C HIS A 206 9.19 8.74 -25.11
N PRO A 207 8.93 7.47 -25.47
CA PRO A 207 9.60 6.33 -24.85
C PRO A 207 11.12 6.39 -24.99
N PHE A 208 11.85 5.94 -23.97
CA PHE A 208 13.31 5.79 -24.03
C PHE A 208 13.71 4.83 -25.18
N PRO A 209 14.77 5.15 -25.95
CA PRO A 209 15.22 4.28 -27.04
C PRO A 209 15.70 2.91 -26.55
N SER A 210 16.40 2.87 -25.42
CA SER A 210 16.98 1.66 -24.83
C SER A 210 16.84 1.61 -23.31
N ALA A 211 17.12 0.45 -22.72
CA ALA A 211 17.13 0.30 -21.26
C ALA A 211 18.26 1.11 -20.64
N GLU A 212 19.37 1.25 -21.34
CA GLU A 212 20.56 2.03 -20.97
C GLU A 212 20.23 3.51 -20.87
N ASP A 213 19.54 4.09 -21.86
CA ASP A 213 19.10 5.50 -21.81
C ASP A 213 18.17 5.76 -20.62
N MET A 214 17.28 4.80 -20.34
CA MET A 214 16.41 4.86 -19.17
C MET A 214 17.20 4.76 -17.86
N PHE A 215 18.27 3.95 -17.81
CA PHE A 215 19.14 3.84 -16.63
C PHE A 215 19.93 5.12 -16.41
N ASP A 216 20.45 5.74 -17.47
CA ASP A 216 21.15 7.04 -17.42
C ASP A 216 20.25 8.15 -16.88
N TYR A 217 18.98 8.15 -17.29
CA TYR A 217 17.96 9.02 -16.70
C TYR A 217 17.74 8.71 -15.20
N ILE A 218 17.53 7.45 -14.84
CA ILE A 218 17.25 7.05 -13.45
C ILE A 218 18.39 7.42 -12.50
N VAL A 219 19.66 7.26 -12.91
CA VAL A 219 20.81 7.61 -12.06
C VAL A 219 21.01 9.10 -11.86
N SER A 220 20.31 9.96 -12.62
CA SER A 220 20.28 11.39 -12.35
C SER A 220 19.53 11.72 -11.05
N CYS A 221 18.72 10.78 -10.53
CA CYS A 221 18.04 10.95 -9.25
C CYS A 221 19.05 11.28 -8.15
N ARG A 222 18.80 12.36 -7.40
CA ARG A 222 19.72 12.83 -6.34
C ARG A 222 19.91 11.82 -5.20
N LEU A 223 19.01 10.85 -5.07
CA LEU A 223 19.04 9.80 -4.06
C LEU A 223 19.75 8.52 -4.53
N MET A 224 20.31 8.51 -5.74
CA MET A 224 21.07 7.38 -6.27
C MET A 224 22.28 7.08 -5.39
N TYR A 225 22.34 5.82 -4.94
CA TYR A 225 23.41 5.31 -4.09
C TYR A 225 23.57 3.81 -4.31
N VAL A 226 24.81 3.38 -4.51
CA VAL A 226 25.19 1.97 -4.62
C VAL A 226 26.17 1.65 -3.50
N SER A 227 25.75 0.74 -2.61
CA SER A 227 26.63 0.30 -1.52
C SER A 227 27.87 -0.39 -2.07
N PRO A 228 29.09 0.04 -1.70
CA PRO A 228 30.35 -0.60 -2.12
C PRO A 228 30.51 -2.03 -1.62
N THR A 229 29.88 -2.35 -0.48
CA THR A 229 30.06 -3.61 0.26
C THR A 229 28.79 -4.44 0.35
N ALA A 230 27.73 -4.10 -0.39
CA ALA A 230 26.51 -4.89 -0.36
C ALA A 230 26.81 -6.32 -0.80
N PRO A 231 26.41 -7.34 -0.01
CA PRO A 231 26.49 -8.72 -0.47
C PRO A 231 25.67 -8.84 -1.76
N GLU A 232 26.15 -9.66 -2.69
CA GLU A 232 25.37 -9.93 -3.89
C GLU A 232 23.96 -10.41 -3.50
N PRO A 233 22.92 -9.97 -4.23
CA PRO A 233 21.55 -10.27 -3.86
C PRO A 233 21.31 -11.79 -3.89
N ASP A 234 21.39 -12.43 -2.73
CA ASP A 234 20.87 -13.80 -2.57
C ASP A 234 19.36 -13.75 -2.85
N ALA A 235 18.89 -14.53 -3.81
CA ALA A 235 17.48 -14.65 -4.15
C ALA A 235 16.61 -14.98 -2.90
N LYS A 236 17.20 -15.56 -1.85
CA LYS A 236 16.56 -15.85 -0.56
C LYS A 236 16.37 -14.62 0.34
N SER A 237 17.17 -13.56 0.18
CA SER A 237 17.06 -12.32 0.99
C SER A 237 16.05 -11.31 0.41
N LEU A 238 15.68 -11.45 -0.87
CA LEU A 238 14.71 -10.59 -1.55
C LEU A 238 13.30 -10.73 -0.98
N LYS A 239 12.58 -9.62 -0.81
CA LYS A 239 11.17 -9.65 -0.41
C LYS A 239 10.32 -10.32 -1.50
N SER A 240 9.17 -10.91 -1.14
CA SER A 240 8.29 -11.63 -2.07
C SER A 240 7.96 -10.84 -3.34
N ASN A 241 7.69 -9.54 -3.21
CA ASN A 241 7.41 -8.65 -4.34
C ASN A 241 8.63 -8.47 -5.26
N ASP A 242 9.83 -8.36 -4.68
CA ASP A 242 11.08 -8.20 -5.45
C ASP A 242 11.41 -9.50 -6.19
N ARG A 243 11.23 -10.67 -5.56
CA ARG A 243 11.32 -11.98 -6.25
C ARG A 243 10.34 -12.10 -7.42
N ARG A 244 9.12 -11.59 -7.27
CA ARG A 244 8.15 -11.58 -8.38
C ARG A 244 8.62 -10.66 -9.51
N ARG A 245 9.14 -9.47 -9.19
CA ARG A 245 9.68 -8.52 -10.18
C ARG A 245 10.85 -9.14 -10.95
N MET A 246 11.83 -9.72 -10.27
CA MET A 246 12.98 -10.39 -10.90
C MET A 246 12.57 -11.47 -11.91
N ARG A 247 11.44 -12.16 -11.71
CA ARG A 247 10.93 -13.16 -12.64
C ARG A 247 10.17 -12.59 -13.84
N GLN A 248 9.45 -11.49 -13.64
CA GLN A 248 8.44 -11.00 -14.61
C GLN A 248 8.88 -9.73 -15.35
N ARG A 249 9.96 -9.07 -14.92
CA ARG A 249 10.36 -7.74 -15.40
C ARG A 249 11.82 -7.77 -15.84
N PRO A 250 12.08 -8.04 -17.14
CA PRO A 250 13.44 -8.18 -17.66
C PRO A 250 14.30 -6.94 -17.45
N ILE A 251 13.72 -5.73 -17.58
CA ILE A 251 14.47 -4.48 -17.41
C ILE A 251 14.83 -4.26 -15.94
N PHE A 252 13.88 -4.46 -15.02
CA PHE A 252 14.18 -4.45 -13.58
C PHE A 252 15.23 -5.50 -13.20
N LYS A 253 15.17 -6.69 -13.79
CA LYS A 253 16.18 -7.74 -13.58
C LYS A 253 17.55 -7.27 -14.05
N LYS A 254 17.65 -6.73 -15.27
CA LYS A 254 18.89 -6.17 -15.83
C LYS A 254 19.49 -5.08 -14.93
N TRP A 255 18.65 -4.20 -14.39
CA TRP A 255 19.09 -3.20 -13.42
C TRP A 255 19.78 -3.82 -12.19
N VAL A 256 19.15 -4.83 -11.59
CA VAL A 256 19.64 -5.45 -10.35
C VAL A 256 20.84 -6.38 -10.58
N ASP A 257 20.80 -7.20 -11.62
CA ASP A 257 21.78 -8.27 -11.87
C ASP A 257 23.00 -7.78 -12.68
N GLU A 258 22.87 -6.71 -13.46
CA GLU A 258 23.95 -6.22 -14.35
C GLU A 258 24.38 -4.80 -13.97
N PHE A 259 23.47 -3.83 -14.03
CA PHE A 259 23.82 -2.40 -13.91
C PHE A 259 24.34 -2.01 -12.51
N ILE A 260 23.66 -2.46 -11.44
CA ILE A 260 24.08 -2.16 -10.06
C ILE A 260 25.44 -2.80 -9.71
N PRO A 261 25.70 -4.08 -10.02
CA PRO A 261 27.02 -4.69 -9.87
C PRO A 261 28.12 -3.96 -10.66
N GLU A 262 27.85 -3.57 -11.91
CA GLU A 262 28.80 -2.79 -12.71
C GLU A 262 29.13 -1.44 -12.06
N CYS A 263 28.11 -0.69 -11.62
CA CYS A 263 28.31 0.56 -10.90
C CYS A 263 29.19 0.36 -9.66
N ARG A 264 28.99 -0.73 -8.91
CA ARG A 264 29.79 -1.06 -7.74
C ARG A 264 31.25 -1.36 -8.12
N GLN A 265 31.47 -2.15 -9.16
CA GLN A 265 32.82 -2.49 -9.65
C GLN A 265 33.58 -1.24 -10.11
N LEU A 266 32.88 -0.28 -10.73
CA LEU A 266 33.44 0.98 -11.20
C LEU A 266 33.49 2.08 -10.11
N GLY A 267 33.03 1.79 -8.88
CA GLY A 267 32.97 2.77 -7.79
C GLY A 267 31.97 3.91 -7.99
N ARG A 268 31.05 3.80 -8.96
CA ARG A 268 30.03 4.81 -9.28
C ARG A 268 28.98 4.87 -8.18
N PHE A 269 28.56 6.09 -7.84
CA PHE A 269 27.48 6.35 -6.86
C PHE A 269 27.73 5.75 -5.46
N SER A 270 28.99 5.60 -5.06
CA SER A 270 29.41 5.00 -3.79
C SER A 270 29.25 5.91 -2.57
N GLU A 271 29.02 7.20 -2.78
CA GLU A 271 28.82 8.18 -1.71
C GLU A 271 27.33 8.28 -1.35
N ARG A 272 27.00 8.01 -0.09
CA ARG A 272 25.64 8.22 0.42
C ARG A 272 25.46 9.68 0.86
N LYS A 273 24.88 10.50 -0.02
CA LYS A 273 24.71 11.94 0.22
C LYS A 273 23.62 12.31 1.22
N PHE A 274 22.63 11.44 1.43
CA PHE A 274 21.45 11.74 2.24
C PHE A 274 21.19 10.65 3.29
N THR A 275 20.56 11.06 4.39
CA THR A 275 19.96 10.14 5.37
C THR A 275 18.44 10.15 5.23
N ARG A 276 17.75 9.20 5.86
CA ARG A 276 16.28 9.18 5.87
C ARG A 276 15.73 10.39 6.61
N GLU A 277 16.38 10.77 7.70
CA GLU A 277 16.04 11.90 8.54
C GLU A 277 16.17 13.21 7.76
N ALA A 278 17.26 13.41 7.03
CA ALA A 278 17.45 14.59 6.19
C ALA A 278 16.36 14.72 5.11
N VAL A 279 16.02 13.63 4.41
CA VAL A 279 14.93 13.62 3.42
C VAL A 279 13.56 13.85 4.05
N THR A 280 13.37 13.41 5.29
CA THR A 280 12.14 13.62 6.06
C THR A 280 11.97 15.11 6.42
N GLU A 281 13.02 15.75 6.94
CA GLU A 281 13.01 17.20 7.22
C GLU A 281 12.84 18.04 5.96
N GLU A 282 13.45 17.64 4.85
CA GLU A 282 13.24 18.30 3.55
C GLU A 282 11.79 18.16 3.08
N ALA A 283 11.18 16.97 3.23
CA ALA A 283 9.78 16.76 2.90
C ALA A 283 8.85 17.60 3.79
N PHE A 284 9.22 17.85 5.05
CA PHE A 284 8.49 18.78 5.92
C PHE A 284 8.54 20.21 5.38
N ALA A 285 9.72 20.67 4.99
CA ALA A 285 9.90 22.02 4.46
C ALA A 285 9.18 22.22 3.12
N VAL A 286 9.26 21.24 2.20
CA VAL A 286 8.71 21.34 0.85
C VAL A 286 7.19 21.14 0.82
N PHE A 287 6.66 20.17 1.59
CA PHE A 287 5.26 19.76 1.50
C PHE A 287 4.41 20.17 2.71
N GLY A 288 5.01 20.71 3.78
CA GLY A 288 4.27 21.18 4.96
C GLY A 288 3.64 20.08 5.82
N VAL A 289 4.17 18.85 5.77
CA VAL A 289 3.55 17.65 6.36
C VAL A 289 4.01 17.32 7.78
N GLU A 290 4.84 18.16 8.39
CA GLU A 290 5.46 17.91 9.70
C GLU A 290 4.44 17.64 10.81
N LYS A 291 3.40 18.49 10.88
CA LYS A 291 2.36 18.39 11.92
C LYS A 291 1.60 17.07 11.82
N GLU A 292 1.21 16.68 10.61
CA GLU A 292 0.51 15.40 10.36
C GLU A 292 1.40 14.22 10.70
N TYR A 293 2.66 14.25 10.26
CA TYR A 293 3.65 13.21 10.54
C TYR A 293 3.85 13.02 12.05
N LYS A 294 4.14 14.11 12.77
CA LYS A 294 4.40 14.07 14.22
C LYS A 294 3.18 13.61 15.00
N ALA A 295 1.99 14.11 14.66
CA ALA A 295 0.74 13.69 15.30
C ALA A 295 0.48 12.19 15.10
N ARG A 296 0.57 11.70 13.85
CA ARG A 296 0.35 10.29 13.52
C ARG A 296 1.36 9.37 14.20
N ARG A 297 2.64 9.75 14.21
CA ARG A 297 3.70 9.03 14.92
C ARG A 297 3.41 8.96 16.42
N LYS A 298 3.05 10.10 17.02
CA LYS A 298 2.75 10.21 18.45
C LYS A 298 1.58 9.32 18.86
N GLU A 299 0.45 9.43 18.17
CA GLU A 299 -0.73 8.60 18.41
C GLU A 299 -0.41 7.10 18.33
N PHE A 300 0.33 6.69 17.30
CA PHE A 300 0.74 5.30 17.14
C PHE A 300 1.63 4.81 18.29
N LEU A 301 2.63 5.60 18.69
CA LEU A 301 3.54 5.21 19.76
C LEU A 301 2.85 5.12 21.13
N ILE A 302 1.92 6.05 21.43
CA ILE A 302 1.08 5.98 22.63
C ILE A 302 0.26 4.69 22.63
N LYS A 303 -0.42 4.38 21.52
CA LYS A 303 -1.18 3.12 21.40
C LYS A 303 -0.29 1.89 21.58
N ARG A 304 0.93 1.92 21.05
CA ARG A 304 1.90 0.83 21.24
C ARG A 304 2.31 0.68 22.71
N GLN A 305 2.45 1.78 23.45
CA GLN A 305 2.66 1.73 24.90
C GLN A 305 1.45 1.13 25.61
N GLU A 306 0.23 1.50 25.25
CA GLU A 306 -0.99 0.91 25.85
C GLU A 306 -1.07 -0.59 25.62
N ASP A 307 -0.77 -1.05 24.40
CA ASP A 307 -0.71 -2.47 24.07
C ASP A 307 0.39 -3.20 24.86
N PHE A 308 1.56 -2.58 25.05
CA PHE A 308 2.64 -3.13 25.87
C PHE A 308 2.27 -3.19 27.36
N ILE A 309 1.73 -2.10 27.91
CA ILE A 309 1.28 -2.03 29.30
C ILE A 309 0.23 -3.11 29.55
N TRP A 310 -0.76 -3.22 28.67
CA TRP A 310 -1.81 -4.23 28.78
C TRP A 310 -1.27 -5.66 28.69
N ASN A 311 -0.50 -5.96 27.65
CA ASN A 311 -0.13 -7.34 27.35
C ASN A 311 1.06 -7.85 28.16
N SER A 312 2.01 -6.98 28.52
CA SER A 312 3.29 -7.39 29.12
C SER A 312 3.49 -6.89 30.55
N LEU A 313 2.83 -5.81 30.98
CA LEU A 313 2.93 -5.36 32.38
C LEU A 313 1.75 -5.87 33.20
N ILE A 314 0.52 -5.60 32.77
CA ILE A 314 -0.68 -5.92 33.55
C ILE A 314 -0.95 -7.43 33.54
N LYS A 315 -1.05 -8.07 32.37
CA LYS A 315 -1.40 -9.51 32.29
C LYS A 315 -0.36 -10.43 32.91
N ASP A 316 0.92 -10.07 32.78
CA ASP A 316 2.04 -10.90 33.23
C ASP A 316 2.41 -10.64 34.70
N SER A 317 1.98 -9.51 35.28
CA SER A 317 2.18 -9.23 36.71
C SER A 317 1.47 -10.21 37.66
N ILE A 318 0.46 -10.93 37.17
CA ILE A 318 -0.31 -11.89 37.94
C ILE A 318 -0.10 -13.29 37.36
N PRO A 319 0.47 -14.24 38.13
CA PRO A 319 0.75 -15.60 37.66
C PRO A 319 -0.47 -16.27 37.04
N THR A 320 -0.28 -17.03 35.97
CA THR A 320 -1.38 -17.79 35.34
C THR A 320 -1.77 -18.96 36.26
N PRO A 321 -3.01 -18.97 36.79
CA PRO A 321 -3.45 -20.02 37.70
C PRO A 321 -3.75 -21.32 36.96
N ASN A 322 -3.80 -22.42 37.72
CA ASN A 322 -4.29 -23.70 37.20
C ASN A 322 -5.74 -23.53 36.68
N PRO A 323 -6.07 -23.95 35.45
CA PRO A 323 -7.43 -23.85 34.92
C PRO A 323 -8.52 -24.50 35.77
N SER A 324 -8.16 -25.50 36.59
CA SER A 324 -9.09 -26.16 37.52
C SER A 324 -9.42 -25.33 38.76
N ASP A 325 -8.59 -24.34 39.11
CA ASP A 325 -8.86 -23.43 40.24
C ASP A 325 -9.68 -22.23 39.75
N GLN A 326 -11.01 -22.42 39.73
CA GLN A 326 -11.95 -21.38 39.29
C GLN A 326 -11.83 -20.09 40.11
N ARG A 327 -11.46 -20.18 41.39
CA ARG A 327 -11.33 -19.01 42.27
C ARG A 327 -10.09 -18.20 41.91
N ALA A 328 -8.95 -18.86 41.68
CA ALA A 328 -7.73 -18.19 41.25
C ALA A 328 -7.87 -17.62 39.82
N VAL A 329 -8.56 -18.32 38.92
CA VAL A 329 -8.91 -17.82 37.57
C VAL A 329 -9.76 -16.55 37.65
N LEU A 330 -10.81 -16.55 38.49
CA LEU A 330 -11.66 -15.38 38.70
C LEU A 330 -10.86 -14.22 39.31
N HIS A 331 -10.04 -14.49 40.32
CA HIS A 331 -9.19 -13.48 40.95
C HIS A 331 -8.26 -12.82 39.93
N LYS A 332 -7.53 -13.59 39.10
CA LYS A 332 -6.68 -13.04 38.03
C LYS A 332 -7.50 -12.17 37.07
N SER A 333 -8.64 -12.68 36.61
CA SER A 333 -9.51 -11.95 35.66
C SER A 333 -9.99 -10.61 36.22
N CYS A 334 -10.43 -10.57 37.47
CA CYS A 334 -10.85 -9.35 38.15
C CYS A 334 -9.67 -8.37 38.34
N SER A 335 -8.54 -8.87 38.81
CA SER A 335 -7.34 -8.07 39.09
C SER A 335 -6.79 -7.41 37.83
N VAL A 336 -6.63 -8.18 36.76
CA VAL A 336 -6.15 -7.70 35.45
C VAL A 336 -7.09 -6.63 34.88
N LYS A 337 -8.42 -6.82 34.99
CA LYS A 337 -9.40 -5.82 34.53
C LYS A 337 -9.37 -4.55 35.37
N ALA A 338 -9.21 -4.67 36.68
CA ALA A 338 -9.12 -3.52 37.58
C ALA A 338 -7.85 -2.71 37.33
N LEU A 339 -6.68 -3.36 37.26
CA LEU A 339 -5.42 -2.71 36.92
C LEU A 339 -5.48 -2.00 35.55
N LYS A 340 -6.13 -2.63 34.55
CA LYS A 340 -6.36 -1.99 33.26
C LYS A 340 -7.19 -0.71 33.38
N GLU A 341 -8.30 -0.75 34.11
CA GLU A 341 -9.16 0.43 34.27
C GLU A 341 -8.47 1.55 35.06
N ILE A 342 -7.64 1.21 36.04
CA ILE A 342 -6.89 2.16 36.87
C ILE A 342 -5.76 2.84 36.07
N ILE A 343 -5.02 2.08 35.26
CA ILE A 343 -3.80 2.56 34.59
C ILE A 343 -4.09 3.14 33.20
N LEU A 344 -4.99 2.50 32.44
CA LEU A 344 -5.30 2.84 31.05
C LEU A 344 -6.71 3.43 30.88
N GLY A 345 -7.56 3.38 31.91
CA GLY A 345 -8.95 3.83 31.89
C GLY A 345 -9.17 5.08 32.72
N SER A 346 -10.42 5.24 33.20
CA SER A 346 -10.83 6.36 34.05
C SER A 346 -10.37 6.22 35.50
N GLY A 347 -10.12 4.98 35.93
CA GLY A 347 -9.92 4.61 37.33
C GLY A 347 -11.16 4.77 38.21
N GLU A 348 -12.31 5.22 37.69
CA GLU A 348 -13.45 5.62 38.53
C GLU A 348 -13.98 4.47 39.40
N GLY A 349 -14.09 4.76 40.71
CA GLY A 349 -14.59 3.82 41.70
C GLY A 349 -13.59 2.78 42.19
N TYR A 350 -12.29 2.95 41.90
CA TYR A 350 -11.21 2.23 42.57
C TYR A 350 -10.46 3.15 43.56
N ILE A 351 -10.05 2.58 44.69
CA ILE A 351 -9.40 3.33 45.78
C ILE A 351 -7.95 3.67 45.43
N PHE A 352 -7.27 2.78 44.69
CA PHE A 352 -5.87 2.93 44.30
C PHE A 352 -5.79 3.68 42.97
N GLN A 353 -5.46 4.97 43.02
CA GLN A 353 -5.29 5.82 41.84
C GLN A 353 -3.79 6.14 41.64
N PRO A 354 -3.26 5.98 40.43
CA PRO A 354 -1.92 6.49 40.11
C PRO A 354 -1.92 8.01 40.14
N ASP A 355 -0.78 8.60 40.49
CA ASP A 355 -0.55 10.02 40.29
C ASP A 355 -0.53 10.30 38.78
N LYS A 356 -1.52 11.08 38.33
CA LYS A 356 -1.70 11.42 36.91
C LYS A 356 -0.49 12.15 36.33
N THR A 357 0.22 12.93 37.15
CA THR A 357 1.41 13.69 36.70
C THR A 357 2.65 12.82 36.56
N SER A 358 2.71 11.71 37.29
CA SER A 358 3.76 10.69 37.17
C SER A 358 3.44 9.63 36.11
N LEU A 359 2.16 9.41 35.80
CA LEU A 359 1.69 8.38 34.88
C LEU A 359 2.04 8.69 33.42
N LYS A 360 1.94 9.97 33.02
CA LYS A 360 2.24 10.43 31.66
C LYS A 360 3.09 11.69 31.69
N ASP A 361 3.99 11.82 30.72
CA ASP A 361 4.74 13.06 30.50
C ASP A 361 3.88 14.17 29.86
N ALA A 362 4.47 15.34 29.66
CA ALA A 362 3.80 16.49 29.02
C ALA A 362 3.36 16.19 27.58
N ASP A 363 3.97 15.21 26.94
CA ASP A 363 3.61 14.72 25.62
C ASP A 363 2.55 13.61 25.67
N GLY A 364 2.15 13.14 26.84
CA GLY A 364 1.14 12.09 26.97
C GLY A 364 1.68 10.67 26.77
N PHE A 365 3.00 10.47 26.72
CA PHE A 365 3.60 9.14 26.77
C PHE A 365 3.57 8.59 28.18
N TYR A 366 3.33 7.29 28.32
CA TYR A 366 3.29 6.61 29.60
C TYR A 366 4.71 6.46 30.18
N ASN A 367 4.85 6.72 31.49
CA ASN A 367 6.04 6.42 32.26
C ASN A 367 6.05 4.94 32.64
N ILE A 368 6.83 4.13 31.92
CA ILE A 368 6.82 2.67 32.05
C ILE A 368 7.39 2.21 33.40
N GLU A 369 8.41 2.88 33.90
CA GLU A 369 9.06 2.59 35.18
C GLU A 369 8.10 2.84 36.34
N TYR A 370 7.43 3.99 36.35
CA TYR A 370 6.40 4.32 37.34
C TYR A 370 5.25 3.29 37.33
N ILE A 371 4.79 2.88 36.15
CA ILE A 371 3.72 1.88 36.02
C ILE A 371 4.14 0.52 36.59
N LYS A 372 5.38 0.08 36.35
CA LYS A 372 5.91 -1.16 36.92
C LYS A 372 5.92 -1.11 38.44
N GLU A 373 6.40 -0.01 39.01
CA GLU A 373 6.44 0.21 40.47
C GLU A 373 5.03 0.23 41.08
N PHE A 374 4.10 0.94 40.44
CA PHE A 374 2.70 0.98 40.86
C PHE A 374 2.06 -0.42 40.86
N ILE A 375 2.26 -1.19 39.78
CA ILE A 375 1.74 -2.56 39.67
C ILE A 375 2.35 -3.43 40.77
N GLU A 376 3.66 -3.41 40.97
CA GLU A 376 4.31 -4.26 41.97
C GLU A 376 3.82 -3.93 43.38
N THR A 377 3.63 -2.65 43.68
CA THR A 377 3.19 -2.17 44.98
C THR A 377 1.72 -2.48 45.28
N HIS A 378 0.85 -2.41 44.26
CA HIS A 378 -0.60 -2.40 44.48
C HIS A 378 -1.38 -3.59 43.89
N LYS A 379 -0.75 -4.47 43.09
CA LYS A 379 -1.46 -5.56 42.38
C LYS A 379 -2.30 -6.45 43.29
N ASP A 380 -1.81 -6.79 44.48
CA ASP A 380 -2.50 -7.70 45.40
C ASP A 380 -3.73 -7.05 46.04
N ASP A 381 -3.61 -5.79 46.47
CA ASP A 381 -4.70 -5.08 47.12
C ASP A 381 -5.76 -4.62 46.10
N VAL A 382 -5.34 -4.22 44.90
CA VAL A 382 -6.24 -4.01 43.77
C VAL A 382 -7.00 -5.30 43.45
N GLY A 383 -6.33 -6.45 43.45
CA GLY A 383 -6.96 -7.75 43.18
C GLY A 383 -8.02 -8.13 44.21
N LYS A 384 -7.72 -7.96 45.51
CA LYS A 384 -8.68 -8.18 46.59
C LYS A 384 -9.90 -7.27 46.46
N ALA A 385 -9.69 -5.97 46.27
CA ALA A 385 -10.77 -5.00 46.13
C ALA A 385 -11.64 -5.27 44.89
N ALA A 386 -11.01 -5.64 43.77
CA ALA A 386 -11.70 -5.98 42.53
C ALA A 386 -12.58 -7.23 42.68
N LEU A 387 -12.12 -8.23 43.45
CA LEU A 387 -12.90 -9.45 43.71
C LEU A 387 -14.12 -9.16 44.59
N VAL A 388 -13.98 -8.34 45.63
CA VAL A 388 -15.11 -7.90 46.49
C VAL A 388 -16.16 -7.19 45.63
N ARG A 389 -15.75 -6.19 44.85
CA ARG A 389 -16.64 -5.45 43.94
C ARG A 389 -17.33 -6.35 42.92
N HIS A 390 -16.64 -7.39 42.43
CA HIS A 390 -17.23 -8.37 41.52
C HIS A 390 -18.35 -9.18 42.21
N ASN A 391 -18.07 -9.68 43.42
CA ASN A 391 -19.02 -10.48 44.19
C ASN A 391 -20.28 -9.66 44.57
N GLU A 392 -20.11 -8.39 44.94
CA GLU A 392 -21.23 -7.47 45.22
C GLU A 392 -22.11 -7.28 43.99
N LYS A 393 -21.50 -6.94 42.84
CA LYS A 393 -22.25 -6.79 41.57
C LYS A 393 -22.93 -8.09 41.15
N TYR A 394 -22.32 -9.24 41.42
CA TYR A 394 -22.92 -10.54 41.13
C TYR A 394 -24.13 -10.81 42.04
N ALA A 395 -24.02 -10.53 43.33
CA ALA A 395 -25.12 -10.66 44.29
C ALA A 395 -26.30 -9.73 43.93
N ASP A 396 -26.03 -8.49 43.53
CA ASP A 396 -27.05 -7.54 43.07
C ASP A 396 -27.80 -8.05 41.85
N ARG A 397 -27.09 -8.61 40.87
CA ARG A 397 -27.71 -9.21 39.67
C ARG A 397 -28.59 -10.41 40.02
N LEU A 398 -28.16 -11.25 40.96
CA LEU A 398 -28.99 -12.37 41.42
C LEU A 398 -30.26 -11.88 42.11
N ARG A 399 -30.16 -10.86 42.97
CA ARG A 399 -31.32 -10.22 43.61
C ARG A 399 -32.30 -9.68 42.57
N GLN A 400 -31.82 -8.92 41.58
CA GLN A 400 -32.66 -8.36 40.52
C GLN A 400 -33.34 -9.43 39.64
N LYS A 401 -32.66 -10.54 39.34
CA LYS A 401 -33.25 -11.67 38.60
C LYS A 401 -34.31 -12.40 39.42
N GLY A 402 -34.07 -12.61 40.72
CA GLY A 402 -35.05 -13.21 41.63
C GLY A 402 -36.33 -12.38 41.74
N THR A 403 -36.19 -11.05 41.84
CA THR A 403 -37.34 -10.13 41.86
C THR A 403 -38.12 -10.17 40.54
N LYS A 404 -37.45 -10.18 39.38
CA LYS A 404 -38.13 -10.30 38.07
C LYS A 404 -38.89 -11.62 37.92
N ALA A 405 -38.31 -12.76 38.31
CA ALA A 405 -38.98 -14.05 38.24
C ALA A 405 -40.22 -14.13 39.15
N GLN A 406 -40.20 -13.49 40.32
CA GLN A 406 -41.37 -13.39 41.21
C GLN A 406 -42.47 -12.46 40.67
N THR A 407 -42.10 -11.46 39.87
CA THR A 407 -43.05 -10.51 39.25
C THR A 407 -43.70 -11.09 37.98
N GLU A 408 -43.06 -12.05 37.31
CA GLU A 408 -43.60 -12.77 36.15
C GLU A 408 -44.39 -14.04 36.53
N SER A 409 -44.27 -14.52 37.78
CA SER A 409 -45.03 -15.65 38.32
C SER A 409 -46.24 -15.27 39.18
N SER A 410 -46.54 -13.97 39.28
CA SER A 410 -47.73 -13.40 39.95
C SER A 410 -48.60 -12.73 38.90
#